data_AF-A0A2K3L0D9-F1
#
_entry.id   AF-A0A2K3L0D9-F1
#
_cell.length_a   1.000
_cell.length_b   1.000
_cell.length_c   1.000
_cell.angle_alpha   90.00
_cell.angle_beta   90.00
_cell.angle_gamma   90.00
#
_symmetry.space_group_name_H-M   'P 1'
#
loop_
_entity.id
_entity.type
_entity.pdbx_description
1 polymer ?
#
loop_
_entity_poly.entity_id
_entity_poly.type
_entity_poly.pdbx_seq_one_letter_code
_entity_poly.pdbx_strand_id
1 'polypeptide(L)'
;MQNEGKLFMSSYPKSFRDLVGKNGVITVQGEQQRKLHGIASNMMRLDKLKFHFMNDIQNVMIQTLSNFKNNQVILLQDVCRKVAINLMVNQLLGVSSESQVNEMAQLFSDFVDGCLSIPINIPGSSYHTAMKAREKIISKINNIIEVHRKNGAPTEGNNGVLGRLIEEDCLPDEAVADFIINLLFAGNETTTKTMLFAAYFLTQCPKAMMQLLDEHDSLRTNSGEEILTWQDYKAMPFTQCVIDETLRLGGIAIWLMREAKQDIQYQ
;
A
#
# COMPACT_ATOMS: atom_id res chain seq x y z
N MET A 1 -11.38 6.75 -16.09
CA MET A 1 -12.72 6.22 -15.79
C MET A 1 -13.80 7.23 -16.19
N GLN A 2 -14.06 7.46 -17.48
CA GLN A 2 -15.01 8.51 -17.93
C GLN A 2 -16.49 8.15 -17.69
N ASN A 3 -16.82 6.86 -17.55
CA ASN A 3 -18.17 6.33 -17.41
C ASN A 3 -18.48 5.74 -16.01
N GLU A 4 -17.55 5.85 -15.05
CA GLU A 4 -17.77 5.39 -13.67
C GLU A 4 -18.83 6.26 -12.99
N GLY A 5 -19.81 5.61 -12.35
CA GLY A 5 -20.98 6.26 -11.76
C GLY A 5 -22.07 6.64 -12.77
N LYS A 6 -21.75 6.71 -14.07
CA LYS A 6 -22.70 6.99 -15.16
C LYS A 6 -23.28 5.70 -15.75
N LEU A 7 -22.46 4.93 -16.45
CA LEU A 7 -22.88 3.69 -17.14
C LEU A 7 -22.51 2.43 -16.36
N PHE A 8 -21.41 2.50 -15.61
CA PHE A 8 -20.88 1.38 -14.84
C PHE A 8 -20.66 1.78 -13.39
N MET A 9 -20.73 0.80 -12.50
CA MET A 9 -20.34 0.95 -11.10
C MET A 9 -19.43 -0.18 -10.64
N SER A 10 -18.49 0.13 -9.76
CA SER A 10 -17.70 -0.85 -9.01
C SER A 10 -18.60 -1.92 -8.38
N SER A 11 -18.32 -3.20 -8.65
CA SER A 11 -19.10 -4.34 -8.14
C SER A 11 -18.19 -5.51 -7.79
N TYR A 12 -17.53 -5.40 -6.63
CA TYR A 12 -16.64 -6.45 -6.09
C TYR A 12 -17.42 -7.48 -5.28
N PRO A 13 -16.89 -8.70 -5.03
CA PRO A 13 -17.58 -9.74 -4.28
C PRO A 13 -17.96 -9.28 -2.87
N LYS A 14 -19.02 -9.86 -2.30
CA LYS A 14 -19.50 -9.50 -0.96
C LYS A 14 -18.40 -9.57 0.10
N SER A 15 -17.57 -10.62 0.07
CA SER A 15 -16.43 -10.79 0.98
C SER A 15 -15.50 -9.58 0.99
N PHE A 16 -15.16 -9.09 -0.21
CA PHE A 16 -14.30 -7.93 -0.38
C PHE A 16 -14.97 -6.66 0.16
N ARG A 17 -16.23 -6.42 -0.22
CA ARG A 17 -16.96 -5.21 0.20
C ARG A 17 -17.16 -5.15 1.72
N ASP A 18 -17.50 -6.28 2.35
CA ASP A 18 -17.72 -6.37 3.79
C ASP A 18 -16.41 -6.10 4.56
N LEU A 19 -15.27 -6.62 4.07
CA LEU A 19 -13.96 -6.42 4.68
C LEU A 19 -13.40 -5.00 4.48
N VAL A 20 -13.47 -4.50 3.26
CA VAL A 20 -12.99 -3.16 2.90
C VAL A 20 -13.82 -2.04 3.54
N GLY A 21 -15.06 -2.34 3.90
CA GLY A 21 -15.95 -1.42 4.59
C GLY A 21 -16.78 -0.54 3.65
N LYS A 22 -17.82 0.06 4.22
CA LYS A 22 -18.82 0.85 3.50
C LYS A 22 -18.27 2.20 3.02
N ASN A 23 -17.22 2.71 3.67
CA ASN A 23 -16.55 3.97 3.29
C ASN A 23 -15.26 3.75 2.50
N GLY A 24 -15.01 2.54 2.01
CA GLY A 24 -13.82 2.24 1.22
C GLY A 24 -13.85 2.91 -0.15
N VAL A 25 -12.69 3.38 -0.62
CA VAL A 25 -12.57 4.11 -1.90
C VAL A 25 -13.11 3.29 -3.08
N ILE A 26 -12.96 1.96 -3.00
CA ILE A 26 -13.40 1.02 -4.04
C ILE A 26 -14.92 0.75 -3.97
N THR A 27 -15.55 0.94 -2.81
CA THR A 27 -16.96 0.62 -2.55
C THR A 27 -17.88 1.84 -2.66
N VAL A 28 -17.38 3.04 -2.35
CA VAL A 28 -18.16 4.29 -2.45
C VAL A 28 -18.31 4.78 -3.89
N GLN A 29 -19.33 5.61 -4.13
CA GLN A 29 -19.65 6.14 -5.45
C GLN A 29 -19.94 7.65 -5.40
N GLY A 30 -19.94 8.29 -6.57
CA GLY A 30 -20.39 9.67 -6.73
C GLY A 30 -19.53 10.68 -5.97
N GLU A 31 -20.16 11.57 -5.21
CA GLU A 31 -19.48 12.66 -4.51
C GLU A 31 -18.55 12.16 -3.39
N GLN A 32 -18.97 11.15 -2.63
CA GLN A 32 -18.14 10.56 -1.57
C GLN A 32 -16.87 9.94 -2.15
N GLN A 33 -16.98 9.22 -3.27
CA GLN A 33 -15.83 8.71 -4.01
C GLN A 33 -14.90 9.85 -4.45
N ARG A 34 -15.45 10.92 -5.04
CA ARG A 34 -14.67 12.08 -5.47
C ARG A 34 -13.93 12.73 -4.30
N LYS A 35 -14.58 12.86 -3.15
CA LYS A 35 -13.97 13.40 -1.92
C LYS A 35 -12.81 12.53 -1.45
N LEU A 36 -13.02 11.21 -1.29
CA LEU A 36 -11.98 10.28 -0.84
C LEU A 36 -10.81 10.20 -1.83
N HIS A 37 -11.08 10.22 -3.13
CA HIS A 37 -10.04 10.31 -4.15
C HIS A 37 -9.25 11.62 -4.07
N GLY A 38 -9.93 12.76 -3.86
CA GLY A 38 -9.27 14.04 -3.68
C GLY A 38 -8.32 14.04 -2.47
N ILE A 39 -8.77 13.44 -1.36
CA ILE A 39 -7.95 13.23 -0.14
C ILE A 39 -6.73 12.36 -0.47
N ALA A 40 -6.93 11.19 -1.10
CA ALA A 40 -5.83 10.29 -1.48
C ALA A 40 -4.82 10.97 -2.42
N SER A 41 -5.29 11.68 -3.45
CA SER A 41 -4.42 12.42 -4.38
C SER A 41 -3.66 13.56 -3.68
N ASN A 42 -4.29 14.24 -2.71
CA ASN A 42 -3.63 15.28 -1.91
C ASN A 42 -2.54 14.72 -0.99
N MET A 43 -2.64 13.45 -0.59
CA MET A 43 -1.61 12.76 0.19
C MET A 43 -0.41 12.36 -0.67
N MET A 44 -0.64 12.03 -1.93
CA MET A 44 0.39 11.65 -2.90
C MET A 44 1.00 12.87 -3.65
N ARG A 45 0.83 14.09 -3.12
CA ARG A 45 1.44 15.27 -3.74
C ARG A 45 2.96 15.25 -3.57
N LEU A 46 3.61 15.83 -4.56
CA LEU A 46 5.04 15.74 -4.80
C LEU A 46 5.89 16.33 -3.66
N ASP A 47 5.39 17.38 -3.00
CA ASP A 47 5.98 17.99 -1.81
C ASP A 47 6.02 17.03 -0.62
N LYS A 48 4.99 16.20 -0.44
CA LYS A 48 4.92 15.20 0.64
C LYS A 48 5.77 13.96 0.33
N LEU A 49 5.80 13.54 -0.93
CA LEU A 49 6.57 12.37 -1.38
C LEU A 49 8.09 12.58 -1.31
N LYS A 50 8.58 13.80 -1.58
CA LYS A 50 10.01 14.08 -1.72
C LYS A 50 10.84 13.91 -0.45
N PHE A 51 10.33 14.36 0.70
CA PHE A 51 11.17 14.53 1.90
C PHE A 51 10.98 13.43 2.94
N HIS A 52 9.76 12.97 3.18
CA HIS A 52 9.49 11.97 4.21
C HIS A 52 9.42 10.56 3.62
N PHE A 53 8.69 10.40 2.53
CA PHE A 53 8.41 9.08 1.95
C PHE A 53 9.67 8.39 1.42
N MET A 54 10.54 9.14 0.73
CA MET A 54 11.76 8.59 0.13
C MET A 54 12.77 8.09 1.17
N ASN A 55 13.01 8.86 2.23
CA ASN A 55 13.90 8.48 3.32
C ASN A 55 13.39 7.24 4.04
N ASP A 56 12.08 7.18 4.31
CA ASP A 56 11.46 6.02 4.96
C ASP A 56 11.57 4.75 4.10
N ILE A 57 11.38 4.84 2.78
CA ILE A 57 11.62 3.71 1.86
C ILE A 57 13.06 3.21 1.99
N GLN A 58 14.03 4.13 1.89
CA GLN A 58 15.44 3.75 1.92
C GLN A 58 15.82 3.14 3.28
N ASN A 59 15.34 3.71 4.38
CA ASN A 59 15.58 3.17 5.72
C ASN A 59 15.03 1.74 5.88
N VAL A 60 13.78 1.50 5.46
CA VAL A 60 13.18 0.16 5.50
C VAL A 60 13.95 -0.82 4.62
N MET A 61 14.39 -0.39 3.43
CA MET A 61 15.19 -1.22 2.53
C MET A 61 16.56 -1.57 3.13
N ILE A 62 17.29 -0.59 3.65
CA ILE A 62 18.60 -0.80 4.29
C ILE A 62 18.47 -1.74 5.48
N GLN A 63 17.51 -1.48 6.38
CA GLN A 63 17.26 -2.34 7.55
C GLN A 63 16.90 -3.78 7.16
N THR A 64 16.14 -3.95 6.07
CA THR A 64 15.78 -5.28 5.58
C THR A 64 17.00 -6.00 5.02
N LEU A 65 17.77 -5.33 4.16
CA LEU A 65 18.92 -5.91 3.48
C LEU A 65 20.10 -6.16 4.43
N SER A 66 20.30 -5.34 5.46
CA SER A 66 21.37 -5.49 6.45
C SER A 66 21.23 -6.76 7.30
N ASN A 67 20.01 -7.32 7.38
CA ASN A 67 19.74 -8.54 8.12
C ASN A 67 20.08 -9.82 7.32
N PHE A 68 20.44 -9.70 6.04
CA PHE A 68 20.78 -10.86 5.21
C PHE A 68 22.20 -11.32 5.46
N LYS A 69 22.36 -12.62 5.69
CA LYS A 69 23.68 -13.26 5.78
C LYS A 69 24.13 -13.71 4.40
N ASN A 70 25.45 -13.74 4.20
CA ASN A 70 26.01 -14.23 2.94
C ASN A 70 25.59 -15.70 2.70
N ASN A 71 25.24 -16.03 1.45
CA ASN A 71 24.74 -17.36 1.03
C ASN A 71 23.48 -17.86 1.77
N GLN A 72 22.71 -16.98 2.40
CA GLN A 72 21.44 -17.35 2.99
C GLN A 72 20.37 -17.56 1.92
N VAL A 73 19.66 -18.69 1.99
CA VAL A 73 18.43 -18.89 1.21
C VAL A 73 17.31 -18.09 1.87
N ILE A 74 16.66 -17.23 1.10
CA ILE A 74 15.55 -16.37 1.55
C ILE A 74 14.30 -16.66 0.72
N LEU A 75 13.13 -16.55 1.36
CA LEU A 75 11.86 -16.54 0.63
C LEU A 75 11.57 -15.10 0.19
N LEU A 76 11.85 -14.79 -1.08
CA LEU A 76 11.75 -13.44 -1.62
C LEU A 76 10.35 -12.83 -1.45
N GLN A 77 9.30 -13.64 -1.55
CA GLN A 77 7.93 -13.20 -1.32
C GLN A 77 7.72 -12.64 0.10
N ASP A 78 8.27 -13.31 1.12
CA ASP A 78 8.16 -12.87 2.51
C ASP A 78 8.92 -11.57 2.74
N VAL A 79 10.10 -11.44 2.13
CA VAL A 79 10.90 -10.22 2.16
C VAL A 79 10.11 -9.05 1.56
N CYS A 80 9.60 -9.21 0.33
CA CYS A 80 8.82 -8.18 -0.35
C CYS A 80 7.53 -7.83 0.41
N ARG A 81 6.89 -8.82 1.06
CA ARG A 81 5.71 -8.60 1.90
C ARG A 81 6.07 -7.79 3.15
N LYS A 82 7.17 -8.14 3.83
CA LYS A 82 7.65 -7.43 5.02
C LYS A 82 8.02 -5.99 4.70
N VAL A 83 8.74 -5.74 3.60
CA VAL A 83 9.10 -4.37 3.18
C VAL A 83 7.85 -3.53 2.92
N ALA A 84 6.90 -4.05 2.13
CA ALA A 84 5.69 -3.31 1.77
C ALA A 84 4.82 -2.99 2.99
N ILE A 85 4.61 -3.97 3.88
CA ILE A 85 3.75 -3.76 5.05
C ILE A 85 4.41 -2.83 6.06
N ASN A 86 5.73 -2.94 6.28
CA ASN A 86 6.48 -2.04 7.16
C ASN A 86 6.37 -0.59 6.68
N LEU A 87 6.58 -0.37 5.38
CA LEU A 87 6.46 0.95 4.79
C LEU A 87 5.03 1.47 4.95
N MET A 88 4.01 0.68 4.60
CA MET A 88 2.62 1.13 4.64
C MET A 88 2.14 1.39 6.08
N VAL A 89 2.51 0.57 7.06
CA VAL A 89 2.15 0.79 8.47
C VAL A 89 2.80 2.07 8.99
N ASN A 90 4.09 2.29 8.71
CA ASN A 90 4.78 3.51 9.11
C ASN A 90 4.16 4.75 8.46
N GLN A 91 3.95 4.72 7.14
CA GLN A 91 3.41 5.86 6.39
C GLN A 91 1.96 6.18 6.74
N LEU A 92 1.14 5.17 7.02
CA LEU A 92 -0.27 5.38 7.31
C LEU A 92 -0.52 5.70 8.78
N LEU A 93 0.12 4.98 9.69
CA LEU A 93 -0.17 5.03 11.13
C LEU A 93 0.87 5.81 11.95
N GLY A 94 2.03 6.14 11.37
CA GLY A 94 3.15 6.75 12.11
C GLY A 94 3.81 5.77 13.10
N VAL A 95 3.60 4.47 12.91
CA VAL A 95 4.08 3.42 13.80
C VAL A 95 5.42 2.87 13.31
N SER A 96 6.45 2.93 14.15
CA SER A 96 7.82 2.50 13.82
C SER A 96 8.34 1.32 14.65
N SER A 97 7.64 0.91 15.71
CA SER A 97 8.12 -0.21 16.53
C SER A 97 7.93 -1.56 15.82
N GLU A 98 8.98 -2.38 15.82
CA GLU A 98 8.98 -3.67 15.11
C GLU A 98 7.85 -4.60 15.60
N SER A 99 7.56 -4.60 16.90
CA SER A 99 6.48 -5.43 17.47
C SER A 99 5.09 -5.03 16.95
N GLN A 100 4.79 -3.73 16.89
CA GLN A 100 3.50 -3.25 16.38
C GLN A 100 3.37 -3.48 14.88
N VAL A 101 4.46 -3.31 14.12
CA VAL A 101 4.48 -3.57 12.69
C VAL A 101 4.24 -5.05 12.39
N ASN A 102 4.92 -5.96 13.11
CA ASN A 102 4.73 -7.41 12.95
C ASN A 102 3.30 -7.84 13.32
N GLU A 103 2.73 -7.28 14.39
CA GLU A 103 1.34 -7.55 14.77
C GLU A 103 0.36 -7.06 13.69
N MET A 104 0.54 -5.84 13.18
CA MET A 104 -0.27 -5.29 12.09
C MET A 104 -0.14 -6.12 10.81
N ALA A 105 1.05 -6.61 10.50
CA ALA A 105 1.30 -7.46 9.34
C ALA A 105 0.56 -8.80 9.43
N GLN A 106 0.55 -9.44 10.61
CA GLN A 106 -0.20 -10.68 10.80
C GLN A 106 -1.70 -10.45 10.65
N LEU A 107 -2.25 -9.43 11.34
CA LEU A 107 -3.66 -9.08 11.22
C LEU A 107 -4.05 -8.78 9.76
N PHE A 108 -3.15 -8.12 9.04
CA PHE A 108 -3.42 -7.76 7.67
C PHE A 108 -3.33 -8.95 6.71
N SER A 109 -2.43 -9.91 6.95
CA SER A 109 -2.42 -11.16 6.18
C SER A 109 -3.74 -11.92 6.34
N ASP A 110 -4.20 -12.07 7.58
CA ASP A 110 -5.48 -12.69 7.90
C ASP A 110 -6.66 -11.96 7.23
N PHE A 111 -6.59 -10.62 7.16
CA PHE A 111 -7.57 -9.78 6.48
C PHE A 111 -7.60 -10.03 4.96
N VAL A 112 -6.44 -10.04 4.30
CA VAL A 112 -6.31 -10.22 2.85
C VAL A 112 -6.84 -11.60 2.42
N ASP A 113 -6.56 -12.65 3.19
CA ASP A 113 -7.00 -14.01 2.89
C ASP A 113 -8.54 -14.14 2.86
N GLY A 114 -9.26 -13.26 3.56
CA GLY A 114 -10.72 -13.21 3.52
C GLY A 114 -11.31 -12.45 2.34
N CYS A 115 -10.56 -11.54 1.70
CA CYS A 115 -11.08 -10.60 0.71
C CYS A 115 -11.76 -11.30 -0.50
N LEU A 116 -11.25 -12.45 -0.93
CA LEU A 116 -11.82 -13.25 -2.04
C LEU A 116 -12.35 -14.62 -1.58
N SER A 117 -12.64 -14.76 -0.30
CA SER A 117 -13.18 -16.00 0.28
C SER A 117 -14.71 -16.11 0.12
N ILE A 118 -15.27 -17.29 0.38
CA ILE A 118 -16.72 -17.48 0.45
C ILE A 118 -17.24 -16.72 1.69
N PRO A 119 -18.23 -15.80 1.55
CA PRO A 119 -18.67 -14.91 2.63
C PRO A 119 -19.59 -15.61 3.65
N ILE A 120 -19.11 -16.70 4.24
CA ILE A 120 -19.81 -17.49 5.26
C ILE A 120 -19.06 -17.33 6.59
N ASN A 121 -19.69 -16.69 7.56
CA ASN A 121 -19.07 -16.33 8.85
C ASN A 121 -19.16 -17.47 9.87
N ILE A 122 -18.44 -18.57 9.61
CA ILE A 122 -18.36 -19.73 10.52
C ILE A 122 -16.94 -19.85 11.08
N PRO A 123 -16.75 -20.12 12.39
CA PRO A 123 -15.44 -20.35 12.97
C PRO A 123 -14.60 -21.36 12.17
N GLY A 124 -13.35 -21.00 11.88
CA GLY A 124 -12.43 -21.80 11.05
C GLY A 124 -12.44 -21.45 9.56
N SER A 125 -13.41 -20.68 9.07
CA SER A 125 -13.36 -20.14 7.70
C SER A 125 -12.42 -18.94 7.58
N SER A 126 -11.79 -18.76 6.41
CA SER A 126 -10.98 -17.57 6.11
C SER A 126 -11.77 -16.27 6.26
N TYR A 127 -13.06 -16.29 5.89
CA TYR A 127 -13.94 -15.13 6.04
C TYR A 127 -14.12 -14.73 7.51
N HIS A 128 -14.38 -15.70 8.41
CA HIS A 128 -14.52 -15.43 9.84
C HIS A 128 -13.23 -14.86 10.44
N THR A 129 -12.08 -15.47 10.11
CA THR A 129 -10.77 -15.01 10.56
C THR A 129 -10.48 -13.59 10.09
N ALA A 130 -10.75 -13.28 8.82
CA ALA A 130 -10.55 -11.95 8.25
C ALA A 130 -11.47 -10.89 8.89
N MET A 131 -12.73 -11.23 9.17
CA MET A 131 -13.64 -10.33 9.88
C MET A 131 -13.14 -10.01 11.30
N LYS A 132 -12.61 -11.02 12.00
CA LYS A 132 -11.96 -10.82 13.31
C LYS A 132 -10.68 -9.99 13.22
N ALA A 133 -9.89 -10.19 12.18
CA ALA A 133 -8.72 -9.36 11.92
C ALA A 133 -9.11 -7.90 11.66
N ARG A 134 -10.15 -7.67 10.84
CA ARG A 134 -10.72 -6.34 10.59
C ARG A 134 -11.15 -5.65 11.89
N GLU A 135 -11.89 -6.33 12.76
CA GLU A 135 -12.32 -5.79 14.06
C GLU A 135 -11.11 -5.30 14.89
N LYS A 136 -10.04 -6.10 14.94
CA LYS A 136 -8.81 -5.74 15.66
C LYS A 136 -8.06 -4.56 15.02
N ILE A 137 -7.96 -4.53 13.69
CA ILE A 137 -7.34 -3.41 12.96
C ILE A 137 -8.09 -2.11 13.24
N ILE A 138 -9.42 -2.12 13.14
CA ILE A 138 -10.26 -0.94 13.45
C ILE A 138 -10.08 -0.49 14.89
N SER A 139 -10.07 -1.43 15.84
CA SER A 139 -9.86 -1.11 17.25
C SER A 139 -8.51 -0.41 17.49
N LYS A 140 -7.44 -0.86 16.81
CA LYS A 140 -6.12 -0.21 16.89
C LYS A 140 -6.13 1.18 16.27
N ILE A 141 -6.73 1.36 15.10
CA ILE A 141 -6.83 2.68 14.45
C ILE A 141 -7.61 3.65 15.34
N ASN A 142 -8.74 3.22 15.91
CA ASN A 142 -9.54 4.05 16.79
C ASN A 142 -8.79 4.44 18.07
N ASN A 143 -7.99 3.54 18.64
CA ASN A 143 -7.13 3.86 19.78
C ASN A 143 -6.10 4.94 19.41
N ILE A 144 -5.46 4.83 18.23
CA ILE A 144 -4.53 5.86 17.74
C ILE A 144 -5.25 7.21 17.58
N ILE A 145 -6.47 7.23 17.03
CA ILE A 145 -7.30 8.45 16.90
C ILE A 145 -7.59 9.06 18.28
N GLU A 146 -8.01 8.24 19.26
CA GLU A 146 -8.34 8.70 20.60
C GLU A 146 -7.12 9.28 21.32
N VAL A 147 -5.97 8.60 21.26
CA VAL A 147 -4.71 9.07 21.84
C VAL A 147 -4.28 10.40 21.21
N HIS A 148 -4.36 10.52 19.89
CA HIS A 148 -4.01 11.74 19.17
C HIS A 148 -4.92 12.92 19.57
N ARG A 149 -6.23 12.70 19.73
CA ARG A 149 -7.15 13.76 20.17
C ARG A 149 -6.99 14.16 21.63
N LYS A 150 -6.65 13.22 22.53
CA LYS A 150 -6.44 13.50 23.96
C LYS A 150 -5.12 14.21 24.25
N ASN A 151 -4.04 13.74 23.62
CA ASN A 151 -2.68 14.20 23.93
C ASN A 151 -2.19 15.27 22.94
N GLY A 152 -2.96 15.56 21.89
CA GLY A 152 -2.54 16.38 20.76
C GLY A 152 -1.66 15.60 19.79
N ALA A 153 -1.26 16.29 18.71
CA ALA A 153 -0.28 15.77 17.78
C ALA A 153 1.03 15.39 18.52
N PRO A 154 1.60 14.20 18.26
CA PRO A 154 2.93 13.85 18.76
C PRO A 154 3.93 14.98 18.55
N THR A 155 4.63 15.38 19.61
CA THR A 155 5.68 16.41 19.55
C THR A 155 6.92 15.94 18.78
N GLU A 156 7.09 14.63 18.63
CA GLU A 156 8.17 13.98 17.87
C GLU A 156 7.60 12.81 17.06
N GLY A 157 7.82 12.80 15.74
CA GLY A 157 7.42 11.70 14.84
C GLY A 157 6.59 12.14 13.64
N ASN A 158 6.54 11.27 12.61
CA ASN A 158 5.64 11.43 11.46
C ASN A 158 4.23 11.01 11.91
N ASN A 159 3.27 11.94 11.93
CA ASN A 159 1.85 11.67 12.25
C ASN A 159 1.16 10.72 11.25
N GLY A 160 1.88 10.26 10.23
CA GLY A 160 1.38 9.40 9.18
C GLY A 160 0.25 10.06 8.40
N VAL A 161 -0.43 9.28 7.56
CA VAL A 161 -1.67 9.69 6.90
C VAL A 161 -2.79 9.87 7.93
N LEU A 162 -2.86 9.02 8.93
CA LEU A 162 -3.92 9.01 9.93
C LEU A 162 -3.96 10.31 10.75
N GLY A 163 -2.83 10.78 11.28
CA GLY A 163 -2.80 12.02 12.06
C GLY A 163 -3.23 13.24 11.23
N ARG A 164 -2.81 13.33 9.97
CA ARG A 164 -3.28 14.40 9.07
C ARG A 164 -4.79 14.37 8.83
N LEU A 165 -5.36 13.17 8.69
CA LEU A 165 -6.82 13.03 8.55
C LEU A 165 -7.57 13.47 9.81
N ILE A 166 -6.98 13.24 10.99
CA ILE A 166 -7.54 13.69 12.28
C ILE A 166 -7.45 15.22 12.39
N GLU A 167 -6.31 15.82 12.04
CA GLU A 167 -6.07 17.27 12.10
C GLU A 167 -6.97 18.05 11.13
N GLU A 168 -7.19 17.53 9.92
CA GLU A 168 -8.08 18.16 8.93
C GLU A 168 -9.57 17.99 9.27
N ASP A 169 -9.92 17.10 10.23
CA ASP A 169 -11.27 16.73 10.68
C ASP A 169 -12.27 16.55 9.50
N CYS A 170 -11.76 16.05 8.38
CA CYS A 170 -12.49 16.07 7.11
C CYS A 170 -13.45 14.88 6.95
N LEU A 171 -13.34 13.87 7.81
CA LEU A 171 -14.08 12.61 7.77
C LEU A 171 -14.45 12.14 9.18
N PRO A 172 -15.63 11.53 9.38
CA PRO A 172 -15.94 10.82 10.61
C PRO A 172 -14.96 9.67 10.89
N ASP A 173 -14.71 9.35 12.16
CA ASP A 173 -13.74 8.33 12.58
C ASP A 173 -13.94 6.97 11.88
N GLU A 174 -15.20 6.53 11.73
CA GLU A 174 -15.52 5.28 11.02
C GLU A 174 -15.05 5.32 9.55
N ALA A 175 -15.20 6.47 8.89
CA ALA A 175 -14.75 6.65 7.52
C ALA A 175 -13.22 6.77 7.43
N VAL A 176 -12.56 7.37 8.42
CA VAL A 176 -11.10 7.39 8.52
C VAL A 176 -10.53 5.98 8.66
N ALA A 177 -11.10 5.17 9.57
CA ALA A 177 -10.65 3.79 9.79
C ALA A 177 -10.79 2.92 8.53
N ASP A 178 -11.96 2.96 7.88
CA ASP A 178 -12.18 2.28 6.59
C ASP A 178 -11.17 2.78 5.54
N PHE A 179 -10.97 4.09 5.42
CA PHE A 179 -10.06 4.67 4.42
C PHE A 179 -8.60 4.23 4.64
N ILE A 180 -8.12 4.19 5.89
CA ILE A 180 -6.77 3.69 6.21
C ILE A 180 -6.62 2.21 5.87
N ILE A 181 -7.61 1.37 6.19
CA ILE A 181 -7.60 -0.05 5.80
C ILE A 181 -7.51 -0.21 4.29
N ASN A 182 -8.26 0.61 3.54
CA ASN A 182 -8.22 0.61 2.08
C ASN A 182 -6.84 0.97 1.52
N LEU A 183 -6.20 2.00 2.07
CA LEU A 183 -4.85 2.40 1.66
C LEU A 183 -3.82 1.32 2.00
N LEU A 184 -3.93 0.70 3.18
CA LEU A 184 -3.05 -0.41 3.58
C LEU A 184 -3.22 -1.59 2.63
N PHE A 185 -4.46 -1.97 2.30
CA PHE A 185 -4.82 -2.96 1.27
C PHE A 185 -4.17 -2.67 -0.08
N ALA A 186 -4.42 -1.47 -0.61
CA ALA A 186 -3.97 -1.09 -1.94
C ALA A 186 -2.44 -1.04 -2.03
N GLY A 187 -1.76 -0.48 -1.03
CA GLY A 187 -0.32 -0.26 -1.05
C GLY A 187 0.51 -1.52 -0.76
N ASN A 188 0.00 -2.47 0.03
CA ASN A 188 0.76 -3.65 0.39
C ASN A 188 0.81 -4.68 -0.74
N GLU A 189 -0.34 -5.23 -1.12
CA GLU A 189 -0.43 -6.38 -2.05
C GLU A 189 0.15 -6.07 -3.44
N THR A 190 -0.09 -4.85 -3.94
CA THR A 190 0.38 -4.44 -5.26
C THR A 190 1.91 -4.27 -5.27
N THR A 191 2.46 -3.51 -4.31
CA THR A 191 3.89 -3.25 -4.22
C THR A 191 4.69 -4.52 -3.96
N THR A 192 4.21 -5.41 -3.08
CA THR A 192 4.85 -6.72 -2.85
C THR A 192 5.02 -7.52 -4.14
N LYS A 193 3.95 -7.63 -4.94
CA LYS A 193 3.98 -8.38 -6.21
C LYS A 193 4.87 -7.70 -7.25
N THR A 194 4.82 -6.37 -7.34
CA THR A 194 5.70 -5.61 -8.25
C THR A 194 7.17 -5.84 -7.92
N MET A 195 7.57 -5.74 -6.65
CA MET A 195 8.96 -5.99 -6.23
C MET A 195 9.37 -7.44 -6.51
N LEU A 196 8.52 -8.41 -6.17
CA LEU A 196 8.76 -9.82 -6.39
C LEU A 196 8.98 -10.13 -7.87
N PHE A 197 8.10 -9.63 -8.75
CA PHE A 197 8.21 -9.86 -10.18
C PHE A 197 9.35 -9.09 -10.83
N ALA A 198 9.65 -7.87 -10.39
CA ALA A 198 10.82 -7.13 -10.87
C ALA A 198 12.10 -7.92 -10.62
N ALA A 199 12.29 -8.39 -9.38
CA ALA A 199 13.44 -9.23 -9.02
C ALA A 199 13.45 -10.53 -9.82
N TYR A 200 12.32 -11.22 -9.94
CA TYR A 200 12.23 -12.45 -10.73
C TYR A 200 12.60 -12.20 -12.20
N PHE A 201 12.00 -11.22 -12.88
CA PHE A 201 12.28 -10.93 -14.29
C PHE A 201 13.73 -10.50 -14.53
N LEU A 202 14.32 -9.73 -13.62
CA LEU A 202 15.73 -9.34 -13.72
C LEU A 202 16.67 -10.56 -13.62
N THR A 203 16.35 -11.56 -12.78
CA THR A 203 17.16 -12.80 -12.74
C THR A 203 17.09 -13.60 -14.05
N GLN A 204 16.01 -13.44 -14.82
CA GLN A 204 15.82 -14.09 -16.12
C GLN A 204 16.39 -13.25 -17.29
N CYS A 205 16.80 -12.00 -17.06
CA CYS A 205 17.33 -11.12 -18.08
C CYS A 205 18.66 -10.48 -17.64
N PRO A 206 19.80 -11.21 -17.74
CA PRO A 206 21.11 -10.71 -17.31
C PRO A 206 21.51 -9.40 -17.98
N LYS A 207 21.12 -9.18 -19.24
CA LYS A 207 21.39 -7.93 -19.96
C LYS A 207 20.72 -6.72 -19.29
N ALA A 208 19.46 -6.86 -18.91
CA ALA A 208 18.75 -5.81 -18.18
C ALA A 208 19.34 -5.62 -16.79
N MET A 209 19.69 -6.71 -16.10
CA MET A 209 20.34 -6.63 -14.79
C MET A 209 21.67 -5.85 -14.84
N MET A 210 22.54 -6.13 -15.81
CA MET A 210 23.80 -5.39 -15.97
C MET A 210 23.56 -3.91 -16.25
N GLN A 211 22.64 -3.59 -17.16
CA GLN A 211 22.32 -2.19 -17.48
C GLN A 211 21.74 -1.42 -16.27
N LEU A 212 20.95 -2.10 -15.43
CA LEU A 212 20.42 -1.54 -14.18
C LEU A 212 21.54 -1.27 -13.16
N LEU A 213 22.49 -2.19 -13.04
CA LEU A 213 23.66 -2.02 -12.17
C LEU A 213 24.54 -0.85 -12.65
N ASP A 214 24.80 -0.75 -13.95
CA ASP A 214 25.59 0.35 -14.54
C ASP A 214 24.93 1.72 -14.28
N GLU A 215 23.60 1.81 -14.37
CA GLU A 215 22.83 3.01 -14.04
C GLU A 215 23.03 3.41 -12.56
N HIS A 216 22.86 2.47 -11.63
CA HIS A 216 22.96 2.77 -10.20
C HIS A 216 24.39 3.00 -9.71
N ASP A 217 25.40 2.30 -10.25
CA ASP A 217 26.81 2.56 -9.92
C ASP A 217 27.24 3.96 -10.38
N SER A 218 26.80 4.38 -11.56
CA SER A 218 27.04 5.75 -12.07
C SER A 218 26.44 6.82 -11.15
N LEU A 219 25.25 6.58 -10.59
CA LEU A 219 24.62 7.50 -9.62
C LEU A 219 25.40 7.54 -8.30
N ARG A 220 25.80 6.38 -7.78
CA ARG A 220 26.53 6.27 -6.51
C ARG A 220 27.90 6.96 -6.54
N THR A 221 28.62 6.88 -7.66
CA THR A 221 29.90 7.60 -7.81
C THR A 221 29.72 9.12 -7.81
N ASN A 222 28.55 9.62 -8.22
CA ASN A 222 28.28 11.05 -8.34
C ASN A 222 27.64 11.67 -7.09
N SER A 223 26.87 10.93 -6.29
CA SER A 223 26.10 11.53 -5.18
C SER A 223 26.95 11.78 -3.93
N GLY A 224 27.95 10.93 -3.62
CA GLY A 224 28.77 11.04 -2.39
C GLY A 224 28.00 10.98 -1.06
N GLU A 225 26.67 10.90 -1.09
CA GLU A 225 25.74 10.93 0.04
C GLU A 225 25.18 9.52 0.31
N GLU A 226 24.96 9.18 1.59
CA GLU A 226 24.38 7.89 2.00
C GLU A 226 22.87 7.79 1.72
N ILE A 227 22.18 8.92 1.60
CA ILE A 227 20.72 8.99 1.38
C ILE A 227 20.43 9.47 -0.04
N LEU A 228 19.57 8.74 -0.76
CA LEU A 228 19.16 9.08 -2.11
C LEU A 228 18.27 10.33 -2.09
N THR A 229 18.55 11.25 -3.02
CA THR A 229 17.76 12.45 -3.21
C THR A 229 16.68 12.26 -4.29
N TRP A 230 15.69 13.15 -4.32
CA TRP A 230 14.71 13.17 -5.42
C TRP A 230 15.36 13.37 -6.80
N GLN A 231 16.53 14.00 -6.87
CA GLN A 231 17.25 14.17 -8.14
C GLN A 231 17.84 12.85 -8.61
N ASP A 232 18.37 12.03 -7.69
CA ASP A 232 18.87 10.69 -8.00
C ASP A 232 17.75 9.80 -8.52
N TYR A 233 16.57 9.81 -7.88
CA TYR A 233 15.40 9.06 -8.37
C TYR A 233 15.00 9.43 -9.80
N LYS A 234 14.99 10.73 -10.13
CA LYS A 234 14.70 11.19 -11.49
C LYS A 234 15.79 10.81 -12.50
N ALA A 235 16.99 10.53 -12.03
CA ALA A 235 18.13 10.13 -12.84
C ALA A 235 18.22 8.60 -13.04
N MET A 236 17.12 7.86 -12.79
CA MET A 236 17.01 6.41 -13.00
C MET A 236 16.07 6.05 -14.18
N PRO A 237 16.33 6.50 -15.43
CA PRO A 237 15.41 6.27 -16.56
C PRO A 237 15.26 4.79 -16.93
N PHE A 238 16.32 3.98 -16.84
CA PHE A 238 16.24 2.57 -17.15
C PHE A 238 15.51 1.79 -16.05
N THR A 239 15.68 2.18 -14.78
CA THR A 239 14.86 1.66 -13.68
C THR A 239 13.36 1.87 -13.96
N GLN A 240 12.94 3.01 -14.51
CA GLN A 240 11.55 3.22 -14.92
C GLN A 240 11.11 2.25 -16.02
N CYS A 241 11.95 1.99 -17.02
CA CYS A 241 11.66 0.97 -18.05
C CYS A 241 11.48 -0.42 -17.45
N VAL A 242 12.30 -0.79 -16.45
CA VAL A 242 12.17 -2.07 -15.74
C VAL A 242 10.86 -2.14 -14.96
N ILE A 243 10.47 -1.05 -14.28
CA ILE A 243 9.20 -0.96 -13.55
C ILE A 243 8.01 -1.11 -14.52
N ASP A 244 8.02 -0.36 -15.62
CA ASP A 244 6.95 -0.39 -16.62
C ASP A 244 6.81 -1.79 -17.24
N GLU A 245 7.93 -2.42 -17.61
CA GLU A 245 7.92 -3.76 -18.18
C GLU A 245 7.49 -4.82 -17.15
N THR A 246 7.86 -4.65 -15.88
CA THR A 246 7.40 -5.50 -14.78
C THR A 246 5.88 -5.38 -14.60
N LEU A 247 5.33 -4.17 -14.64
CA LEU A 247 3.88 -3.96 -14.53
C LEU A 247 3.14 -4.52 -15.76
N ARG A 248 3.74 -4.39 -16.96
CA ARG A 248 3.19 -4.93 -18.21
C ARG A 248 3.11 -6.45 -18.21
N LEU A 249 4.16 -7.12 -17.72
CA LEU A 249 4.26 -8.59 -17.71
C LEU A 249 3.67 -9.24 -16.47
N GLY A 250 3.82 -8.61 -15.30
CA GLY A 250 3.49 -9.19 -14.00
C GLY A 250 2.00 -9.27 -13.71
N GLY A 251 1.16 -8.49 -14.41
CA GLY A 251 -0.30 -8.57 -14.25
C GLY A 251 -0.75 -8.35 -12.80
N ILE A 252 -0.23 -7.31 -12.13
CA ILE A 252 -0.43 -7.09 -10.67
C ILE A 252 -1.91 -7.00 -10.28
N ALA A 253 -2.72 -6.36 -11.12
CA ALA A 253 -4.17 -6.26 -10.99
C ALA A 253 -4.83 -6.58 -12.33
N ILE A 254 -5.17 -7.86 -12.54
CA ILE A 254 -5.59 -8.40 -13.85
C ILE A 254 -7.02 -7.98 -14.23
N TRP A 255 -7.92 -7.82 -13.24
CA TRP A 255 -9.34 -7.57 -13.50
C TRP A 255 -9.90 -6.48 -12.59
N LEU A 256 -10.77 -5.65 -13.16
CA LEU A 256 -11.62 -4.72 -12.43
C LEU A 256 -13.07 -5.18 -12.58
N MET A 257 -13.75 -5.36 -11.46
CA MET A 257 -15.13 -5.84 -11.47
C MET A 257 -16.10 -4.66 -11.54
N ARG A 258 -17.01 -4.71 -12.51
CA ARG A 258 -17.99 -3.66 -12.79
C ARG A 258 -19.35 -4.27 -13.10
N GLU A 259 -20.37 -3.53 -12.73
CA GLU A 259 -21.77 -3.81 -13.04
C GLU A 259 -22.31 -2.69 -13.93
N ALA A 260 -23.04 -3.07 -14.98
CA ALA A 260 -23.71 -2.13 -15.86
C ALA A 260 -24.97 -1.60 -15.17
N LYS A 261 -25.14 -0.27 -15.14
CA LYS A 261 -26.31 0.36 -14.50
C LYS A 261 -27.54 0.40 -15.41
N GLN A 262 -27.34 0.08 -16.68
CA GLN A 262 -28.34 0.08 -17.74
C GLN A 262 -27.83 -0.80 -18.89
N ASP A 263 -28.69 -1.14 -19.85
CA ASP A 263 -28.27 -1.85 -21.05
C ASP A 263 -27.27 -1.01 -21.86
N ILE A 264 -26.17 -1.64 -22.25
CA ILE A 264 -25.07 -0.99 -22.99
C ILE A 264 -24.90 -1.69 -24.33
N GLN A 265 -24.92 -0.91 -25.41
CA GLN A 265 -24.43 -1.34 -26.71
C GLN A 265 -23.01 -0.79 -26.90
N TYR A 266 -22.04 -1.68 -27.01
CA TYR A 266 -20.64 -1.35 -27.31
C TYR A 266 -20.41 -1.61 -28.81
N GLN A 267 -20.00 -0.57 -29.55
CA GLN A 267 -19.62 -0.66 -30.96
C GLN A 267 -18.11 -0.66 -31.10
#